data_AF-A0A382GP02-F1
#
_entry.id   AF-A0A382GP02-F1
#
_cell.length_a   1.000
_cell.length_b   1.000
_cell.length_c   1.000
_cell.angle_alpha   90.00
_cell.angle_beta   90.00
_cell.angle_gamma   90.00
#
_symmetry.space_group_name_H-M   'P 1'
#
loop_
_entity.id
_entity.type
_entity.pdbx_description
1 polymer ?
#
loop_
_entity_poly.entity_id
_entity_poly.type
_entity_poly.pdbx_seq_one_letter_code
_entity_poly.pdbx_strand_id
1 'polypeptide(L)'
;MNSDVDAVVVEGRIFENLDYAEQALEAGKHVLLEKPAGVDLDHLKRVQALSVEKGLCLQMAYMWRYNPAIHEMIRLVDAGALGD
;
A
#
# COMPACT_ATOMS: atom_id res chain seq x y z
N MET A 1 -9.34 17.60 -6.42
CA MET A 1 -9.75 16.49 -7.31
C MET A 1 -11.27 16.49 -7.41
N ASN A 2 -11.86 16.97 -8.51
CA ASN A 2 -13.31 16.97 -8.72
C ASN A 2 -13.75 15.74 -9.54
N SER A 3 -13.35 14.56 -9.08
CA SER A 3 -13.62 13.29 -9.74
C SER A 3 -14.47 12.40 -8.84
N ASP A 4 -15.42 11.69 -9.44
CA ASP A 4 -16.35 10.77 -8.75
C ASP A 4 -15.75 9.37 -8.51
N VAL A 5 -14.47 9.16 -8.82
CA VAL A 5 -13.80 7.88 -8.54
C VAL A 5 -13.73 7.60 -7.04
N ASP A 6 -13.77 6.33 -6.66
CA ASP A 6 -13.66 5.89 -5.26
C ASP A 6 -12.20 5.77 -4.78
N ALA A 7 -11.27 5.52 -5.71
CA ALA A 7 -9.88 5.21 -5.42
C ALA A 7 -8.90 5.81 -6.44
N VAL A 8 -7.64 5.98 -6.01
CA VAL A 8 -6.51 6.47 -6.81
C VAL A 8 -5.36 5.46 -6.70
N VAL A 9 -4.72 5.16 -7.83
CA VAL A 9 -3.46 4.41 -7.86
C VAL A 9 -2.31 5.42 -8.00
N VAL A 10 -1.35 5.37 -7.09
CA VAL A 10 -0.21 6.29 -7.05
C VAL A 10 1.04 5.57 -7.55
N GLU A 11 1.46 5.95 -8.75
CA GLU A 11 2.55 5.34 -9.55
C GLU A 11 3.63 6.38 -9.93
N GLY A 12 3.81 7.41 -9.10
CA GLY A 12 4.73 8.52 -9.34
C GLY A 12 6.19 8.20 -9.06
N ARG A 13 7.04 9.23 -9.03
CA ARG A 13 8.43 9.07 -8.58
C ARG A 13 8.43 8.79 -7.08
N ILE A 14 9.39 7.98 -6.61
CA ILE A 14 9.45 7.52 -5.21
C ILE A 14 9.32 8.67 -4.21
N PHE A 15 9.98 9.80 -4.43
CA PHE A 15 9.97 10.95 -3.51
C PHE A 15 8.68 11.79 -3.56
N GLU A 16 7.79 11.57 -4.54
CA GLU A 16 6.50 12.27 -4.68
C GLU A 16 5.31 11.42 -4.21
N ASN A 17 5.49 10.11 -4.13
CA ASN A 17 4.41 9.17 -3.90
C ASN A 17 3.66 9.42 -2.57
N LEU A 18 4.36 9.81 -1.51
CA LEU A 18 3.72 10.14 -0.23
C LEU A 18 2.89 11.42 -0.32
N ASP A 19 3.37 12.45 -1.02
CA ASP A 19 2.62 13.69 -1.24
C ASP A 19 1.34 13.43 -2.04
N TYR A 20 1.42 12.58 -3.08
CA TYR A 20 0.26 12.21 -3.89
C TYR A 20 -0.75 11.34 -3.12
N ALA A 21 -0.26 10.40 -2.30
CA ALA A 21 -1.12 9.60 -1.44
C ALA A 21 -1.85 10.46 -0.41
N GLU A 22 -1.14 11.41 0.22
CA GLU A 22 -1.72 12.36 1.18
C GLU A 22 -2.82 13.20 0.52
N GLN A 23 -2.56 13.80 -0.65
CA GLN A 23 -3.55 14.56 -1.41
C GLN A 23 -4.79 13.74 -1.79
N ALA A 24 -4.62 12.48 -2.17
CA ALA A 24 -5.73 11.59 -2.52
C ALA A 24 -6.58 11.24 -1.29
N LEU A 25 -5.94 10.95 -0.15
CA LEU A 25 -6.63 10.70 1.12
C LEU A 25 -7.36 11.95 1.62
N GLU A 26 -6.74 13.14 1.54
CA GLU A 26 -7.38 14.41 1.88
C GLU A 26 -8.66 14.64 1.07
N ALA A 27 -8.62 14.30 -0.22
CA ALA A 27 -9.76 14.35 -1.14
C ALA A 27 -10.81 13.24 -0.92
N GLY A 28 -10.67 12.41 0.11
CA GLY A 28 -11.65 11.38 0.46
C GLY A 28 -11.57 10.11 -0.39
N LYS A 29 -10.40 9.81 -1.00
CA LYS A 29 -10.23 8.69 -1.93
C LYS A 29 -9.41 7.57 -1.30
N HIS A 30 -9.77 6.33 -1.59
CA HIS A 30 -8.90 5.19 -1.28
C HIS A 30 -7.62 5.23 -2.11
N VAL A 31 -6.52 4.68 -1.59
CA VAL A 31 -5.22 4.73 -2.26
C VAL A 31 -4.60 3.34 -2.38
N LEU A 32 -4.23 2.97 -3.60
CA LEU A 32 -3.25 1.93 -3.88
C LEU A 32 -1.91 2.62 -4.17
N LEU A 33 -0.93 2.42 -3.29
CA LEU A 33 0.37 3.10 -3.32
C LEU A 33 1.45 2.15 -3.84
N GLU A 34 2.17 2.51 -4.90
CA GLU A 34 3.30 1.71 -5.35
C GLU A 34 4.40 1.61 -4.31
N LYS A 35 5.20 0.55 -4.42
CA LYS A 35 6.40 0.36 -3.60
C LYS A 35 7.62 0.93 -4.33
N PRO A 36 8.64 1.43 -3.59
CA PRO A 36 8.57 1.77 -2.17
C PRO A 36 7.67 2.98 -1.95
N ALA A 37 7.02 3.04 -0.78
CA ALA A 37 6.07 4.10 -0.45
C ALA A 37 6.67 5.51 -0.52
N GLY A 38 7.96 5.64 -0.19
CA GLY A 38 8.71 6.90 -0.22
C GLY A 38 10.11 6.72 0.39
N VAL A 39 10.75 7.82 0.74
CA VAL A 39 12.08 7.85 1.38
C VAL A 39 12.07 8.30 2.85
N ASP A 40 10.90 8.63 3.39
CA ASP A 40 10.71 9.12 4.77
C ASP A 40 9.67 8.26 5.50
N LEU A 41 10.12 7.59 6.57
CA LEU A 41 9.27 6.74 7.39
C LEU A 41 8.27 7.54 8.23
N ASP A 42 8.63 8.72 8.71
CA ASP A 42 7.73 9.53 9.53
C ASP A 42 6.66 10.19 8.67
N HIS A 43 6.98 10.52 7.41
CA HIS A 43 5.96 10.91 6.44
C HIS A 43 4.99 9.77 6.14
N LEU A 44 5.49 8.55 5.90
CA LEU A 44 4.62 7.39 5.71
C LEU A 44 3.69 7.15 6.91
N LYS A 45 4.19 7.29 8.16
CA LYS A 45 3.35 7.16 9.36
C LYS A 45 2.22 8.20 9.40
N ARG A 46 2.49 9.45 8.98
CA ARG A 46 1.45 10.50 8.90
C ARG A 46 0.38 10.14 7.87
N VAL A 47 0.79 9.71 6.67
CA VAL A 47 -0.13 9.28 5.61
C VAL A 47 -0.97 8.08 6.05
N GLN A 48 -0.38 7.11 6.77
CA GLN A 48 -1.11 5.99 7.36
C GLN A 48 -2.10 6.43 8.44
N ALA A 49 -1.71 7.35 9.33
CA ALA A 49 -2.62 7.87 10.35
C ALA A 49 -3.82 8.61 9.72
N LEU A 50 -3.57 9.39 8.67
CA LEU A 50 -4.60 10.09 7.91
C LEU A 50 -5.61 9.12 7.27
N SER A 51 -5.15 8.01 6.70
CA SER A 51 -6.06 7.02 6.10
C SER A 51 -6.97 6.38 7.15
N VAL A 52 -6.45 6.07 8.33
CA VAL A 52 -7.22 5.55 9.47
C VAL A 52 -8.23 6.58 9.96
N GLU A 53 -7.82 7.84 10.15
CA GLU A 53 -8.70 8.93 10.60
C GLU A 53 -9.89 9.12 9.66
N LYS A 54 -9.65 9.05 8.35
CA LYS A 54 -10.69 9.22 7.33
C LYS A 54 -11.50 7.96 7.02
N GLY A 55 -11.14 6.82 7.61
CA GLY A 55 -11.76 5.52 7.29
C GLY A 55 -11.50 5.07 5.85
N LEU A 56 -10.36 5.46 5.26
CA LEU A 56 -9.99 5.15 3.88
C LEU A 56 -8.96 4.02 3.84
N CYS A 57 -9.12 3.10 2.89
CA CYS A 57 -8.10 2.13 2.56
C CYS A 57 -6.83 2.81 2.00
N LEU A 58 -5.69 2.55 2.61
CA LEU A 58 -4.36 2.79 2.07
C LEU A 58 -3.65 1.44 1.98
N GLN A 59 -3.41 0.96 0.77
CA GLN A 59 -2.77 -0.33 0.52
C GLN A 59 -1.50 -0.14 -0.29
N MET A 60 -0.43 -0.85 0.06
CA MET A 60 0.80 -0.84 -0.73
C MET A 60 0.79 -1.98 -1.75
N ALA A 61 1.25 -1.72 -2.97
CA ALA A 61 1.21 -2.64 -4.09
C ALA A 61 2.29 -3.75 -4.02
N TYR A 62 2.23 -4.60 -2.98
CA TYR A 62 3.08 -5.79 -2.86
C TYR A 62 2.45 -7.01 -3.55
N MET A 63 2.43 -7.01 -4.88
CA MET A 63 1.78 -8.05 -5.70
C MET A 63 2.22 -9.49 -5.38
N TRP A 64 3.50 -9.70 -5.04
CA TRP A 64 4.03 -11.02 -4.73
C TRP A 64 3.41 -11.66 -3.48
N ARG A 65 2.85 -10.85 -2.57
CA ARG A 65 2.11 -11.36 -1.40
C ARG A 65 0.81 -12.05 -1.78
N TYR A 66 0.38 -11.99 -3.04
CA TYR A 66 -0.81 -12.68 -3.56
C TYR A 66 -0.45 -13.72 -4.62
N ASN A 67 0.83 -13.97 -4.87
CA ASN A 67 1.25 -14.97 -5.84
C ASN A 67 1.03 -16.39 -5.26
N PRO A 68 0.28 -17.29 -5.95
CA PRO A 68 -0.03 -18.63 -5.45
C PRO A 68 1.21 -19.48 -5.13
N ALA A 69 2.31 -19.31 -5.87
CA ALA A 69 3.55 -20.02 -5.60
C ALA A 69 4.21 -19.54 -4.29
N ILE A 70 4.13 -18.25 -3.98
CA ILE A 70 4.61 -17.72 -2.68
C ILE A 70 3.76 -18.28 -1.54
N HIS A 71 2.43 -18.31 -1.71
CA HIS A 71 1.53 -18.90 -0.71
C HIS A 71 1.80 -20.37 -0.49
N GLU A 72 2.01 -21.14 -1.56
CA GLU A 72 2.31 -22.57 -1.45
C GLU A 72 3.66 -22.81 -0.78
N MET A 73 4.69 -22.01 -1.10
CA MET A 73 5.97 -22.09 -0.40
C MET A 73 5.83 -21.82 1.09
N ILE A 74 5.09 -20.78 1.49
CA ILE A 74 4.82 -20.49 2.91
C ILE A 74 4.09 -21.67 3.57
N ARG A 75 3.05 -22.21 2.92
CA ARG A 75 2.29 -23.37 3.42
C ARG A 75 3.18 -24.61 3.60
N LEU A 76 4.11 -24.87 2.68
CA LEU A 76 5.04 -26.00 2.77
C LEU A 76 6.04 -25.84 3.91
N VAL A 77 6.56 -24.62 4.13
CA VAL A 77 7.39 -24.29 5.29
C VAL A 77 6.62 -24.52 6.58
N ASP A 78 5.41 -23.96 6.70
CA ASP A 78 4.56 -24.09 7.90
C ASP A 78 4.16 -25.55 8.17
N ALA A 79 4.09 -26.38 7.12
CA ALA A 79 3.81 -27.81 7.23
C ALA A 79 5.05 -28.67 7.58
N GLY A 80 6.24 -28.08 7.71
CA GLY A 80 7.49 -28.80 7.95
C GLY A 80 7.95 -29.66 6.76
N ALA A 81 7.43 -29.40 5.55
CA ALA A 81 7.71 -30.22 4.37
C ALA A 81 9.13 -30.02 3.80
N LEU A 82 9.83 -28.97 4.24
CA LEU A 82 11.14 -28.57 3.73
C LEU A 82 12.29 -28.82 4.72
N GLY A 83 12.02 -29.51 5.84
CA GLY A 83 12.98 -29.71 6.93
C GLY A 83 12.83 -28.68 8.06
N ASP A 84 13.81 -28.69 8.96
CA ASP A 84 13.91 -27.77 10.11
C ASP A 84 14.59 -26.43 9.73
#